data_AF-A0A958YHC8-F1
#
_entry.id   AF-A0A958YHC8-F1
#
_cell.length_a   1.000
_cell.length_b   1.000
_cell.length_c   1.000
_cell.angle_alpha   90.00
_cell.angle_beta   90.00
_cell.angle_gamma   90.00
#
_symmetry.space_group_name_H-M   'P 1'
#
loop_
_entity.id
_entity.type
_entity.pdbx_description
1 polymer ?
#
loop_
_entity_poly.entity_id
_entity_poly.type
_entity_poly.pdbx_seq_one_letter_code
_entity_poly.pdbx_strand_id
1 'polypeptide(L)' 'MQIPTEVPKPDSNTPVNLSNIWEVIIYIVIPVVLIVVYFWLRKKRRSTSEPNEAQDE' A
#
# COMPACT_ATOMS: atom_id res chain seq x y z
N MET A 1 6.05 -45.30 -7.41
CA MET A 1 5.10 -44.20 -7.19
C MET A 1 5.33 -43.17 -8.29
N GLN A 2 4.30 -42.81 -9.07
CA GLN A 2 4.34 -41.70 -10.03
C GLN A 2 3.76 -40.47 -9.34
N ILE A 3 4.52 -39.38 -9.27
CA ILE A 3 4.03 -38.08 -8.83
C ILE A 3 3.94 -37.24 -10.10
N PRO A 4 2.77 -36.75 -10.50
CA PRO A 4 2.62 -35.96 -11.72
C PRO A 4 3.53 -34.72 -11.66
N THR A 5 4.40 -34.59 -12.66
CA THR A 5 5.40 -33.51 -12.76
C THR A 5 4.81 -32.19 -13.24
N GLU A 6 3.63 -32.23 -13.86
CA GLU A 6 2.99 -31.06 -14.48
C GLU A 6 2.09 -30.26 -13.54
N VAL A 7 1.83 -30.77 -12.33
CA VAL A 7 1.02 -30.05 -11.35
C VAL A 7 1.97 -29.27 -10.43
N PRO A 8 1.82 -27.94 -10.31
CA PRO A 8 2.56 -27.15 -9.34
C PRO A 8 2.38 -27.76 -7.95
N LYS A 9 3.50 -28.14 -7.33
CA LYS A 9 3.47 -28.73 -5.99
C LYS A 9 3.09 -27.63 -5.00
N PRO A 10 2.37 -27.94 -3.91
CA PRO A 10 2.07 -26.94 -2.88
C PRO A 10 3.35 -26.27 -2.32
N ASP A 11 4.49 -26.97 -2.39
CA ASP A 11 5.80 -26.48 -1.97
C ASP A 11 6.55 -25.70 -3.08
N SER A 12 5.99 -25.57 -4.29
CA SER A 12 6.60 -24.82 -5.40
C SER A 12 6.32 -23.31 -5.28
N ASN A 13 6.42 -22.78 -4.06
CA ASN A 13 6.33 -21.35 -3.80
C ASN A 13 7.71 -20.85 -3.38
N THR A 14 8.22 -19.85 -4.09
CA THR A 14 9.48 -19.19 -3.72
C THR A 14 9.20 -18.23 -2.56
N PRO A 15 9.91 -18.34 -1.43
CA PRO A 15 9.72 -17.42 -0.32
C PRO A 15 10.15 -16.00 -0.72
N VAL A 16 9.46 -15.00 -0.18
CA VAL A 16 9.86 -13.59 -0.37
C VAL A 16 11.24 -13.36 0.23
N ASN A 17 12.13 -12.75 -0.56
CA ASN A 17 13.49 -12.51 -0.14
C ASN A 17 13.66 -11.10 0.42
N LEU A 18 13.67 -11.00 1.76
CA LEU A 18 13.84 -9.73 2.47
C LEU A 18 15.24 -9.13 2.36
N SER A 19 16.23 -9.87 1.82
CA SER A 19 17.57 -9.33 1.53
C SER A 19 17.63 -8.64 0.17
N ASN A 20 16.64 -8.87 -0.71
CA ASN A 20 16.54 -8.19 -1.98
C ASN A 20 15.81 -6.85 -1.79
N ILE A 21 16.54 -5.75 -2.00
CA ILE A 21 16.01 -4.39 -1.84
C ILE A 21 14.77 -4.16 -2.74
N TRP A 22 14.74 -4.72 -3.95
CA TRP A 22 13.60 -4.57 -4.86
C TRP A 22 12.33 -5.25 -4.34
N GLU A 23 12.45 -6.49 -3.83
CA GLU A 23 11.31 -7.21 -3.26
C GLU A 23 10.75 -6.49 -2.01
N VAL A 24 11.63 -5.99 -1.15
CA VAL A 24 11.23 -5.22 0.03
C VAL A 24 10.47 -3.94 -0.36
N ILE A 25 10.96 -3.20 -1.36
CA ILE A 25 10.29 -1.98 -1.80
C ILE A 25 8.88 -2.29 -2.33
N ILE A 26 8.75 -3.28 -3.20
CA ILE A 26 7.47 -3.57 -3.86
C ILE A 26 6.46 -4.14 -2.87
N TYR A 27 6.86 -5.11 -2.05
CA TYR A 27 5.94 -5.84 -1.19
C TYR A 27 5.69 -5.17 0.17
N ILE A 28 6.58 -4.28 0.63
CA ILE A 28 6.46 -3.64 1.95
C ILE A 28 6.36 -2.12 1.83
N VAL A 29 7.27 -1.47 1.11
CA VAL A 29 7.33 0.00 1.10
C VAL A 29 6.14 0.62 0.36
N ILE A 30 5.77 0.09 -0.82
CA ILE A 30 4.60 0.57 -1.59
C ILE A 30 3.31 0.57 -0.75
N PRO A 31 2.87 -0.54 -0.13
CA PRO A 31 1.64 -0.53 0.65
C PRO A 31 1.70 0.43 1.85
N VAL A 32 2.85 0.54 2.52
CA VAL A 32 3.04 1.51 3.61
C VAL A 32 2.89 2.95 3.12
N VAL A 33 3.51 3.29 1.99
CA VAL A 33 3.40 4.63 1.38
C VAL A 33 1.95 4.95 1.01
N LEU A 34 1.23 3.99 0.40
CA LEU A 34 -0.18 4.16 0.05
C LEU A 34 -1.04 4.47 1.29
N ILE A 35 -0.80 3.77 2.40
CA ILE A 35 -1.50 4.03 3.67
C ILE A 35 -1.21 5.46 4.16
N VAL A 36 0.07 5.85 4.23
CA VAL A 36 0.46 7.19 4.70
C VAL A 36 -0.17 8.29 3.85
N VAL A 37 -0.10 8.16 2.52
CA VAL A 37 -0.68 9.12 1.57
C VAL A 37 -2.20 9.19 1.73
N TYR A 38 -2.88 8.04 1.87
CA TYR A 38 -4.32 7.98 2.08
C TYR A 38 -4.74 8.77 3.34
N PHE A 39 -4.05 8.59 4.46
CA PHE A 39 -4.34 9.32 5.70
C PHE A 39 -4.07 10.82 5.58
N TRP A 40 -2.99 11.21 4.89
CA TRP A 40 -2.67 12.62 4.66
C TRP A 40 -3.74 13.33 3.82
N LEU A 41 -4.19 12.68 2.74
CA LEU A 41 -5.28 13.19 1.89
C LEU A 41 -6.61 13.28 2.64
N ARG A 42 -6.90 12.31 3.52
CA ARG A 42 -8.12 12.33 4.34
C ARG A 42 -8.13 13.48 5.35
N LYS A 43 -6.97 13.82 5.92
CA LYS A 43 -6.83 14.91 6.90
C LYS A 43 -7.05 16.29 6.28
N LYS A 44 -6.62 16.51 5.03
CA LYS A 44 -6.70 17.82 4.36
C LYS A 44 -8.12 18.28 4.00
N ARG A 45 -9.09 17.36 3.93
CA ARG A 45 -10.49 17.69 3.57
C ARG A 45 -11.33 18.29 4.70
N ARG A 46 -10.74 18.57 5.88
CA ARG A 46 -11.44 19.15 7.04
C ARG A 46 -11.09 20.61 7.34
N SER A 47 -10.35 21.30 6.46
CA SER A 47 -9.97 22.71 6.66
C SER A 47 -10.55 23.63 5.57
N THR A 48 -11.84 23.47 5.25
CA THR A 48 -12.57 24.44 4.41
C THR A 48 -13.94 24.71 5.03
N SER A 49 -13.88 25.47 6.10
CA SER A 49 -14.95 26.21 6.77
C SER A 49 -14.14 27.17 7.64
N GLU A 50 -13.97 28.45 7.31
CA GLU A 50 -15.02 29.45 7.15
C GLU A 50 -14.62 30.49 6.07
N PRO A 51 -15.41 30.71 5.00
CA PRO A 51 -15.35 31.99 4.30
C PRO A 51 -15.98 33.02 5.24
N ASN A 52 -15.20 34.02 5.65
CA ASN A 52 -15.63 35.11 6.52
C ASN A 52 -16.90 35.75 5.93
N GLU A 53 -18.03 35.43 6.54
CA GLU A 53 -19.33 35.97 6.18
C GLU A 53 -19.42 37.40 6.71
N ALA A 54 -19.72 38.32 5.78
CA ALA A 54 -20.47 39.54 6.01
C ALA A 54 -20.02 40.40 7.21
N GLN A 55 -18.94 41.18 7.04
CA GLN A 55 -18.81 42.47 7.73
C GLN A 55 -18.23 43.50 6.77
N ASP A 56 -19.09 44.04 5.91
CA ASP A 56 -18.93 45.37 5.31
C ASP A 56 -20.36 45.93 5.20
N GLU A 57 -20.78 46.64 6.25
CA GLU A 57 -22.01 47.44 6.34
C GLU A 57 -21.79 48.87 5.85
#